data_AF-A0AAD2FWR0-F1
#
_entry.id   AF-A0AAD2FWR0-F1
#
_cell.length_a   1.000
_cell.length_b   1.000
_cell.length_c   1.000
_cell.angle_alpha   90.00
_cell.angle_beta   90.00
_cell.angle_gamma   90.00
#
_symmetry.space_group_name_H-M   'P 1'
#
loop_
_entity.id
_entity.type
_entity.pdbx_description
1 polymer ?
#
loop_
_entity_poly.entity_id
_entity_poly.type
_entity_poly.pdbx_seq_one_letter_code
_entity_poly.pdbx_strand_id
1 'polypeptide(L)'
;MKSFEIIAPYFAWVNKENFPYIVQVYGQLDIPFWDDYSESFHQSSTDVIQAFQSSFKFLDLTFRPFLQLLFIIFSGLFEVLLKQGLISLQKGSTQAKAGTIWFYNFQRSLTKEQVLGEIGIVGFFFGIYFLRKWLKRQTYWARATKWFSNQKKKVKKSYTNAVKRLSKVSLVLAMTVPHLFFLGIVVASKILMPRALEWVVHETYTTTTMSLCYPFFSTLLLIHGRRQEDKSPDENTTLLAKDGEISAGKATKSKTVAELKVSSTNKSRMNKKTSDGSGRTDSASFWLQYWITYSIIQAFGQFCHMVPVFGRFVAKHPFFQSLSAEFKLFFFVWIFTMEALMGGNTEEAFLAQATPLKLTTRYLNPVILDLDTVVSQAISAAKWKKLVFSKAQRVLDVFVMVRLLSEERKDWLLHILEESRVLLIPSITLMMPSFATQFGVAYVQYIVPSAKSAHARGANSQLMFLQYWVLHCIFLGLLTWLAPLLWWIPFSTHVMFIAWCNLSFPKTIDKYYGVLEMELITFGILSGTSGIAVNDTHTAQLINAISKRLPSAQDGDSIKSATATDGKQASSVSVPNLRSEKSVTSLSSAREKDANSTSPGAGDASVASSPLP
;
A
#
# COMPACT_ATOMS: atom_id res chain seq x y z
N MET A 1 -18.44 44.36 -32.24
CA MET A 1 -19.17 45.65 -32.21
C MET A 1 -19.83 46.00 -30.86
N LYS A 2 -20.11 45.06 -29.94
CA LYS A 2 -20.62 45.40 -28.58
C LYS A 2 -19.56 45.81 -27.54
N SER A 3 -18.28 45.70 -27.86
CA SER A 3 -17.16 46.01 -26.96
C SER A 3 -16.78 47.50 -26.93
N PHE A 4 -17.36 48.33 -27.81
CA PHE A 4 -17.06 49.76 -27.92
C PHE A 4 -17.89 50.65 -26.97
N GLU A 5 -19.03 50.16 -26.46
CA GLU A 5 -19.90 50.93 -25.56
C GLU A 5 -19.35 51.02 -24.12
N ILE A 6 -18.41 50.15 -23.73
CA ILE A 6 -17.82 50.14 -22.38
C ILE A 6 -16.65 51.14 -22.27
N ILE A 7 -16.07 51.57 -23.38
CA ILE A 7 -14.86 52.43 -23.41
C ILE A 7 -15.22 53.93 -23.54
N ALA A 8 -16.42 54.25 -24.03
CA ALA A 8 -16.88 55.63 -24.22
C ALA A 8 -16.84 56.53 -22.96
N PRO A 9 -17.13 56.04 -21.73
CA PRO A 9 -17.05 56.88 -20.54
C PRO A 9 -15.61 57.18 -20.10
N TYR A 10 -14.66 56.31 -20.43
CA TYR A 10 -13.25 56.47 -20.06
C TYR A 10 -12.55 57.57 -20.89
N PHE A 11 -12.98 57.76 -22.15
CA PHE A 11 -12.46 58.84 -23.00
C PHE A 11 -13.02 60.22 -22.63
N ALA A 12 -14.21 60.30 -22.04
CA ALA A 12 -14.79 61.57 -21.60
C ALA A 12 -14.06 62.18 -20.38
N TRP A 13 -13.35 61.36 -19.61
CA TRP A 13 -12.59 61.80 -18.43
C TRP A 13 -11.16 62.28 -18.76
N VAL A 14 -10.62 61.93 -19.93
CA VAL A 14 -9.32 62.43 -20.40
C VAL A 14 -9.48 63.83 -21.01
N ASN A 15 -9.64 64.75 -20.08
CA ASN A 15 -9.43 66.19 -20.05
C ASN A 15 -9.04 66.95 -21.36
N LYS A 16 -9.79 68.04 -21.60
CA LYS A 16 -9.64 69.06 -22.65
C LYS A 16 -8.26 69.73 -22.74
N GLU A 17 -7.41 69.58 -21.73
CA GLU A 17 -6.11 70.28 -21.63
C GLU A 17 -4.94 69.52 -22.28
N ASN A 18 -5.04 68.21 -22.51
CA ASN A 18 -3.95 67.41 -23.11
C ASN A 18 -4.17 67.05 -24.59
N PHE A 19 -5.30 67.44 -25.17
CA PHE A 19 -5.63 67.15 -26.57
C PHE A 19 -4.60 67.68 -27.59
N PRO A 20 -4.01 68.89 -27.42
CA PRO A 20 -3.01 69.39 -28.37
C PRO A 20 -1.73 68.53 -28.40
N TYR A 21 -1.32 68.00 -27.25
CA TYR A 21 -0.09 67.22 -27.12
C TYR A 21 -0.24 65.81 -27.69
N ILE A 22 -1.41 65.19 -27.51
CA ILE A 22 -1.72 63.87 -28.08
C ILE A 22 -1.78 63.95 -29.61
N VAL A 23 -2.39 65.01 -30.18
CA VAL A 23 -2.44 65.19 -31.65
C VAL A 23 -1.04 65.42 -32.22
N GLN A 24 -0.16 66.14 -31.52
CA GLN A 24 1.21 66.37 -31.98
C GLN A 24 2.08 65.11 -31.93
N VAL A 25 1.92 64.28 -30.90
CA VAL A 25 2.64 63.01 -30.77
C VAL A 25 2.11 61.96 -31.76
N TYR A 26 0.78 61.81 -31.88
CA TYR A 26 0.19 60.87 -32.85
C TYR A 26 0.35 61.31 -34.31
N GLY A 27 0.46 62.62 -34.58
CA GLY A 27 0.76 63.13 -35.92
C GLY A 27 2.23 62.96 -36.35
N GLN A 28 3.13 62.65 -35.41
CA GLN A 28 4.54 62.32 -35.70
C GLN A 28 4.81 60.81 -35.74
N LEU A 29 3.92 59.98 -35.16
CA LEU A 29 3.96 58.55 -35.39
C LEU A 29 3.34 58.28 -36.75
N ASP A 30 4.16 57.87 -37.70
CA ASP A 30 3.74 57.31 -38.99
C ASP A 30 3.15 55.92 -38.70
N ILE A 31 1.92 55.89 -38.19
CA ILE A 31 1.23 54.65 -37.83
C ILE A 31 0.74 54.04 -39.15
N PRO A 32 1.29 52.90 -39.57
CA PRO A 32 0.87 52.28 -40.82
C PRO A 32 -0.61 51.91 -40.74
N PHE A 33 -1.28 51.88 -41.89
CA PHE A 33 -2.71 51.64 -41.93
C PHE A 33 -3.01 50.26 -41.33
N TRP A 34 -4.21 50.11 -40.76
CA TRP A 34 -4.63 48.85 -40.13
C TRP A 34 -4.48 47.64 -41.08
N ASP A 35 -4.63 47.88 -42.38
CA ASP A 35 -4.45 46.88 -43.42
C ASP A 35 -3.01 46.33 -43.44
N ASP A 36 -1.99 47.18 -43.31
CA ASP A 36 -0.58 46.80 -43.24
C ASP A 36 -0.27 45.96 -41.99
N TYR A 37 -0.91 46.29 -40.86
CA TYR A 37 -0.82 45.49 -39.63
C TYR A 37 -1.51 44.13 -39.77
N SER A 38 -2.67 44.10 -40.42
CA SER A 38 -3.42 42.86 -40.64
C SER A 38 -2.68 41.92 -41.58
N GLU A 39 -2.05 42.46 -42.63
CA GLU A 39 -1.26 41.71 -43.60
C GLU A 39 0.03 41.19 -42.97
N SER A 40 0.75 42.03 -42.21
CA SER A 40 1.95 41.63 -41.47
C SER A 40 1.65 40.57 -40.41
N PHE A 41 0.50 40.67 -39.71
CA PHE A 41 0.06 39.66 -38.75
C PHE A 41 -0.31 38.35 -39.45
N HIS A 42 -1.00 38.43 -40.59
CA HIS A 42 -1.35 37.25 -41.36
C HIS A 42 -0.10 36.53 -41.86
N GLN A 43 0.86 37.24 -42.45
CA GLN A 43 2.15 36.70 -42.88
C GLN A 43 2.93 36.07 -41.72
N SER A 44 3.04 36.78 -40.59
CA SER A 44 3.72 36.24 -39.40
C SER A 44 3.04 34.96 -38.89
N SER A 45 1.71 34.90 -38.91
CA SER A 45 0.97 33.70 -38.50
C SER A 45 1.20 32.52 -39.44
N THR A 46 1.25 32.74 -40.76
CA THR A 46 1.55 31.70 -41.75
C THR A 46 2.98 31.19 -41.61
N ASP A 47 3.94 32.06 -41.34
CA ASP A 47 5.35 31.69 -41.16
C ASP A 47 5.53 30.85 -39.89
N VAL A 48 4.85 31.20 -38.80
CA VAL A 48 4.86 30.40 -37.56
C VAL A 48 4.25 29.02 -37.78
N ILE A 49 3.14 28.93 -38.52
CA ILE A 49 2.50 27.64 -38.84
C ILE A 49 3.44 26.79 -39.72
N GLN A 50 4.08 27.38 -40.72
CA GLN A 50 5.04 26.68 -41.57
C GLN A 50 6.27 26.22 -40.77
N ALA A 51 6.80 27.05 -39.88
CA ALA A 51 7.91 26.70 -38.99
C ALA A 51 7.53 25.57 -38.01
N PHE A 52 6.28 25.52 -37.56
CA PHE A 52 5.78 24.44 -36.71
C PHE A 52 5.62 23.13 -37.48
N GLN A 53 5.08 23.20 -38.71
CA GLN A 53 4.94 22.04 -39.59
C GLN A 53 6.31 21.47 -40.01
N SER A 54 7.29 22.34 -40.29
CA SER A 54 8.66 21.91 -40.62
C SER A 54 9.36 21.29 -39.41
N SER A 55 9.21 21.86 -38.22
CA SER A 55 9.71 21.28 -36.97
C SER A 55 9.07 19.92 -36.65
N PHE A 56 7.78 19.77 -36.90
CA PHE A 56 7.08 18.49 -36.72
C PHE A 56 7.55 17.45 -37.73
N LYS A 57 7.71 17.81 -39.01
CA LYS A 57 8.30 16.93 -40.02
C LYS A 57 9.74 16.54 -39.70
N PHE A 58 10.53 17.46 -39.15
CA PHE A 58 11.90 17.17 -38.72
C PHE A 58 11.91 16.20 -37.54
N LEU A 59 11.06 16.41 -36.53
CA LEU A 59 10.89 15.47 -35.41
C LEU A 59 10.41 14.10 -35.89
N ASP A 60 9.42 14.05 -36.78
CA ASP A 60 8.94 12.82 -37.39
C ASP A 60 10.08 12.10 -38.12
N LEU A 61 10.80 12.77 -39.03
CA LEU A 61 11.94 12.20 -39.74
C LEU A 61 13.07 11.72 -38.79
N THR A 62 13.35 12.47 -37.73
CA THR A 62 14.40 12.14 -36.75
C THR A 62 14.01 10.95 -35.88
N PHE A 63 12.74 10.86 -35.46
CA PHE A 63 12.24 9.79 -34.60
C PHE A 63 11.68 8.59 -35.34
N ARG A 64 11.36 8.69 -36.63
CA ARG A 64 10.86 7.59 -37.47
C ARG A 64 11.74 6.34 -37.44
N PRO A 65 13.09 6.41 -37.57
CA PRO A 65 13.92 5.22 -37.44
C PRO A 65 13.89 4.65 -36.01
N PHE A 66 13.78 5.49 -34.98
CA PHE A 66 13.64 5.04 -33.59
C PHE A 66 12.28 4.39 -33.32
N LEU A 67 11.19 4.95 -33.83
CA LEU A 67 9.84 4.40 -33.70
C LEU A 67 9.68 3.11 -34.49
N GLN A 68 10.28 3.00 -35.68
CA GLN A 68 10.34 1.75 -36.44
C GLN A 68 11.20 0.71 -35.74
N LEU A 69 12.36 1.08 -35.21
CA LEU A 69 13.20 0.18 -34.41
C LEU A 69 12.45 -0.27 -33.16
N LEU A 70 11.77 0.64 -32.46
CA LEU A 70 11.02 0.35 -31.25
C LEU A 70 9.81 -0.54 -31.58
N PHE A 71 9.13 -0.32 -32.70
CA PHE A 71 8.05 -1.19 -33.18
C PHE A 71 8.56 -2.60 -33.54
N ILE A 72 9.69 -2.71 -34.25
CA ILE A 72 10.31 -4.01 -34.59
C ILE A 72 10.77 -4.74 -33.32
N ILE A 73 11.39 -4.01 -32.38
CA ILE A 73 11.79 -4.55 -31.08
C ILE A 73 10.55 -4.98 -30.30
N PHE A 74 9.48 -4.18 -30.27
CA PHE A 74 8.26 -4.50 -29.54
C PHE A 74 7.49 -5.65 -30.16
N SER A 75 7.38 -5.73 -31.49
CA SER A 75 6.74 -6.85 -32.18
C SER A 75 7.55 -8.13 -32.00
N GLY A 76 8.89 -8.06 -32.09
CA GLY A 76 9.78 -9.18 -31.81
C GLY A 76 9.73 -9.61 -30.35
N LEU A 77 9.76 -8.67 -29.41
CA LEU A 77 9.60 -8.95 -27.98
C LEU A 77 8.24 -9.50 -27.66
N PHE A 78 7.17 -9.00 -28.28
CA PHE A 78 5.80 -9.46 -28.05
C PHE A 78 5.59 -10.86 -28.62
N GLU A 79 6.17 -11.18 -29.79
CA GLU A 79 6.13 -12.52 -30.36
C GLU A 79 7.00 -13.50 -29.55
N VAL A 80 8.17 -13.07 -29.05
CA VAL A 80 9.00 -13.86 -28.14
C VAL A 80 8.35 -13.99 -26.76
N LEU A 81 7.69 -12.96 -26.23
CA LEU A 81 6.94 -13.01 -24.97
C LEU A 81 5.68 -13.84 -25.10
N LEU A 82 5.00 -13.86 -26.25
CA LEU A 82 3.85 -14.75 -26.46
C LEU A 82 4.33 -16.18 -26.66
N LYS A 83 5.30 -16.45 -27.55
CA LYS A 83 5.80 -17.81 -27.79
C LYS A 83 6.52 -18.36 -26.56
N GLN A 84 7.46 -17.62 -25.98
CA GLN A 84 8.17 -18.06 -24.78
C GLN A 84 7.37 -17.87 -23.51
N GLY A 85 6.46 -16.90 -23.42
CA GLY A 85 5.52 -16.81 -22.30
C GLY A 85 4.51 -17.95 -22.31
N LEU A 86 4.02 -18.40 -23.46
CA LEU A 86 3.24 -19.66 -23.55
C LEU A 86 4.10 -20.88 -23.24
N ILE A 87 5.34 -20.95 -23.73
CA ILE A 87 6.26 -22.06 -23.39
C ILE A 87 6.66 -22.02 -21.92
N SER A 88 6.75 -20.85 -21.30
CA SER A 88 7.11 -20.65 -19.89
C SER A 88 5.90 -20.78 -18.96
N LEU A 89 4.69 -20.49 -19.45
CA LEU A 89 3.43 -20.90 -18.82
C LEU A 89 3.22 -22.40 -18.98
N GLN A 90 3.63 -23.01 -20.10
CA GLN A 90 3.65 -24.46 -20.25
C GLN A 90 4.74 -25.08 -19.37
N LYS A 91 5.92 -24.48 -19.25
CA LYS A 91 7.01 -24.94 -18.36
C LYS A 91 6.71 -24.67 -16.91
N GLY A 92 6.03 -23.58 -16.59
CA GLY A 92 5.53 -23.23 -15.27
C GLY A 92 4.31 -24.07 -14.91
N SER A 93 3.47 -24.42 -15.89
CA SER A 93 2.40 -25.41 -15.73
C SER A 93 2.97 -26.81 -15.63
N THR A 94 4.04 -27.17 -16.33
CA THR A 94 4.72 -28.46 -16.17
C THR A 94 5.62 -28.49 -14.95
N GLN A 95 6.10 -27.36 -14.42
CA GLN A 95 6.79 -27.27 -13.13
C GLN A 95 5.80 -27.22 -11.97
N ALA A 96 4.64 -26.58 -12.13
CA ALA A 96 3.55 -26.64 -11.18
C ALA A 96 2.96 -28.05 -11.19
N LYS A 97 2.67 -28.63 -12.35
CA LYS A 97 2.30 -30.06 -12.50
C LYS A 97 3.41 -30.97 -12.04
N ALA A 98 4.68 -30.71 -12.32
CA ALA A 98 5.78 -31.52 -11.81
C ALA A 98 5.94 -31.32 -10.31
N GLY A 99 5.62 -30.15 -9.75
CA GLY A 99 5.59 -29.85 -8.33
C GLY A 99 4.37 -30.46 -7.64
N THR A 100 3.24 -30.57 -8.34
CA THR A 100 2.00 -31.21 -7.85
C THR A 100 2.10 -32.72 -8.00
N ILE A 101 2.69 -33.22 -9.09
CA ILE A 101 3.06 -34.63 -9.31
C ILE A 101 4.20 -34.99 -8.37
N TRP A 102 5.16 -34.12 -8.11
CA TRP A 102 6.21 -34.34 -7.11
C TRP A 102 5.62 -34.30 -5.72
N PHE A 103 4.70 -33.39 -5.40
CA PHE A 103 4.01 -33.36 -4.11
C PHE A 103 3.08 -34.56 -3.95
N TYR A 104 2.39 -34.97 -5.00
CA TYR A 104 1.53 -36.16 -5.05
C TYR A 104 2.36 -37.44 -4.97
N ASN A 105 3.47 -37.53 -5.72
CA ASN A 105 4.41 -38.63 -5.65
C ASN A 105 5.18 -38.61 -4.34
N PHE A 106 5.45 -37.46 -3.74
CA PHE A 106 6.02 -37.30 -2.41
C PHE A 106 5.02 -37.87 -1.40
N GLN A 107 3.77 -37.42 -1.43
CA GLN A 107 2.65 -37.95 -0.65
C GLN A 107 2.42 -39.46 -0.86
N ARG A 108 2.67 -39.97 -2.07
CA ARG A 108 2.54 -41.39 -2.39
C ARG A 108 3.80 -42.21 -2.11
N SER A 109 4.96 -41.57 -2.09
CA SER A 109 6.27 -42.14 -1.74
C SER A 109 6.53 -42.09 -0.24
N LEU A 110 5.77 -41.27 0.48
CA LEU A 110 5.73 -41.28 1.92
C LEU A 110 5.35 -42.70 2.32
N THR A 111 6.27 -43.38 2.98
CA THR A 111 5.99 -44.72 3.50
C THR A 111 4.82 -44.58 4.48
N LYS A 112 4.08 -45.68 4.71
CA LYS A 112 2.97 -45.66 5.68
C LYS A 112 3.41 -45.08 7.03
N GLU A 113 4.67 -45.27 7.41
CA GLU A 113 5.31 -44.70 8.60
C GLU A 113 5.45 -43.18 8.55
N GLN A 114 5.83 -42.59 7.40
CA GLN A 114 5.97 -41.14 7.26
C GLN A 114 4.61 -40.42 7.17
N VAL A 115 3.60 -41.03 6.53
CA VAL A 115 2.22 -40.52 6.58
C VAL A 115 1.67 -40.57 8.01
N LEU A 116 1.94 -41.67 8.73
CA LEU A 116 1.65 -41.75 10.17
C LEU A 116 2.39 -40.67 10.96
N GLY A 117 3.62 -40.32 10.54
CA GLY A 117 4.42 -39.23 11.07
C GLY A 117 3.79 -37.86 10.84
N GLU A 118 3.31 -37.55 9.63
CA GLU A 118 2.61 -36.27 9.34
C GLU A 118 1.30 -36.15 10.12
N ILE A 119 0.48 -37.21 10.14
CA ILE A 119 -0.73 -37.28 10.97
C ILE A 119 -0.36 -37.16 12.45
N GLY A 120 0.75 -37.77 12.86
CA GLY A 120 1.33 -37.66 14.20
C GLY A 120 1.73 -36.23 14.54
N ILE A 121 2.33 -35.48 13.61
CA ILE A 121 2.72 -34.07 13.79
C ILE A 121 1.47 -33.18 13.89
N VAL A 122 0.49 -33.34 13.00
CA VAL A 122 -0.77 -32.60 13.06
C VAL A 122 -1.52 -32.92 14.36
N GLY A 123 -1.61 -34.21 14.72
CA GLY A 123 -2.16 -34.69 15.98
C GLY A 123 -1.40 -34.15 17.19
N PHE A 124 -0.07 -34.03 17.11
CA PHE A 124 0.78 -33.43 18.14
C PHE A 124 0.53 -31.93 18.28
N PHE A 125 0.35 -31.18 17.20
CA PHE A 125 -0.03 -29.76 17.27
C PHE A 125 -1.43 -29.57 17.86
N PHE A 126 -2.40 -30.38 17.45
CA PHE A 126 -3.71 -30.43 18.09
C PHE A 126 -3.59 -30.80 19.57
N GLY A 127 -2.75 -31.78 19.89
CA GLY A 127 -2.41 -32.20 21.25
C GLY A 127 -1.83 -31.07 22.07
N ILE A 128 -0.84 -30.33 21.56
CA ILE A 128 -0.28 -29.13 22.20
C ILE A 128 -1.34 -28.05 22.37
N TYR A 129 -2.21 -27.82 21.37
CA TYR A 129 -3.29 -26.85 21.47
C TYR A 129 -4.28 -27.21 22.58
N PHE A 130 -4.73 -28.46 22.63
CA PHE A 130 -5.60 -28.96 23.69
C PHE A 130 -4.90 -29.01 25.04
N LEU A 131 -3.61 -29.39 25.09
CA LEU A 131 -2.79 -29.37 26.29
C LEU A 131 -2.63 -27.94 26.80
N ARG A 132 -2.38 -26.96 25.93
CA ARG A 132 -2.35 -25.54 26.28
C ARG A 132 -3.69 -25.06 26.81
N LYS A 133 -4.80 -25.47 26.17
CA LYS A 133 -6.17 -25.14 26.60
C LYS A 133 -6.50 -25.79 27.95
N TRP A 134 -6.09 -27.04 28.16
CA TRP A 134 -6.25 -27.78 29.40
C TRP A 134 -5.38 -27.21 30.52
N LEU A 135 -4.09 -26.95 30.26
CA LEU A 135 -3.17 -26.26 31.17
C LEU A 135 -3.74 -24.91 31.59
N LYS A 136 -4.30 -24.12 30.66
CA LYS A 136 -4.98 -22.86 30.99
C LYS A 136 -6.18 -23.03 31.94
N ARG A 137 -6.89 -24.17 31.90
CA ARG A 137 -7.99 -24.48 32.84
C ARG A 137 -7.48 -24.94 34.20
N GLN A 138 -6.26 -25.49 34.28
CA GLN A 138 -5.69 -25.93 35.54
C GLN A 138 -5.33 -24.74 36.43
N THR A 139 -5.78 -24.79 37.68
CA THR A 139 -5.46 -23.78 38.71
C THR A 139 -3.96 -23.63 38.93
N TYR A 140 -3.18 -24.70 38.72
CA TYR A 140 -1.72 -24.66 38.83
C TYR A 140 -1.07 -23.76 37.80
N TRP A 141 -1.53 -23.75 36.54
CA TRP A 141 -1.00 -22.84 35.52
C TRP A 141 -1.33 -21.39 35.85
N ALA A 142 -2.54 -21.12 36.35
CA ALA A 142 -2.92 -19.79 36.83
C ALA A 142 -2.03 -19.34 38.01
N ARG A 143 -1.71 -20.24 38.95
CA ARG A 143 -0.75 -19.95 40.04
C ARG A 143 0.68 -19.75 39.52
N ALA A 144 1.16 -20.59 38.60
CA ALA A 144 2.50 -20.51 38.03
C ALA A 144 2.68 -19.22 37.21
N THR A 145 1.71 -18.88 36.37
CA THR A 145 1.70 -17.62 35.61
C THR A 145 1.59 -16.40 36.54
N LYS A 146 0.77 -16.46 37.59
CA LYS A 146 0.72 -15.41 38.62
C LYS A 146 2.05 -15.29 39.36
N TRP A 147 2.66 -16.39 39.78
CA TRP A 147 3.98 -16.43 40.41
C TRP A 147 5.06 -15.86 39.49
N PHE A 148 5.12 -16.31 38.24
CA PHE A 148 6.06 -15.80 37.24
C PHE A 148 5.85 -14.31 36.97
N SER A 149 4.59 -13.85 36.88
CA SER A 149 4.27 -12.44 36.73
C SER A 149 4.72 -11.62 37.96
N ASN A 150 4.59 -12.18 39.16
CA ASN A 150 5.06 -11.55 40.39
C ASN A 150 6.59 -11.50 40.46
N GLN A 151 7.27 -12.58 40.06
CA GLN A 151 8.74 -12.58 39.96
C GLN A 151 9.23 -11.60 38.89
N LYS A 152 8.61 -11.58 37.72
CA LYS A 152 8.87 -10.58 36.67
C LYS A 152 8.69 -9.16 37.20
N LYS A 153 7.62 -8.89 37.96
CA LYS A 153 7.40 -7.59 38.62
C LYS A 153 8.47 -7.28 39.66
N LYS A 154 8.90 -8.25 40.47
CA LYS A 154 9.98 -8.07 41.46
C LYS A 154 11.32 -7.77 40.78
N VAL A 155 11.70 -8.54 39.77
CA VAL A 155 12.92 -8.33 38.98
C VAL A 155 12.87 -6.97 38.29
N LYS A 156 11.75 -6.63 37.64
CA LYS A 156 11.56 -5.31 37.01
C LYS A 156 11.66 -4.17 38.04
N LYS A 157 11.08 -4.32 39.23
CA LYS A 157 11.16 -3.33 40.32
C LYS A 157 12.60 -3.18 40.84
N SER A 158 13.31 -4.29 41.03
CA SER A 158 14.71 -4.28 41.45
C SER A 158 15.60 -3.58 40.42
N TYR A 159 15.42 -3.95 39.14
CA TYR A 159 16.13 -3.35 38.02
C TYR A 159 15.85 -1.85 37.88
N THR A 160 14.58 -1.44 37.86
CA THR A 160 14.20 -0.01 37.78
C THR A 160 14.73 0.79 38.96
N ASN A 161 14.71 0.23 40.18
CA ASN A 161 15.34 0.87 41.34
C ASN A 161 16.86 1.03 41.17
N ALA A 162 17.55 0.05 40.59
CA ALA A 162 18.99 0.14 40.32
C ALA A 162 19.29 1.21 39.27
N VAL A 163 18.54 1.24 38.16
CA VAL A 163 18.69 2.27 37.12
C VAL A 163 18.34 3.66 37.66
N LYS A 164 17.33 3.78 38.53
CA LYS A 164 16.98 5.04 39.22
C LYS A 164 18.08 5.52 40.17
N ARG A 165 18.81 4.61 40.83
CA ARG A 165 19.99 4.98 41.64
C ARG A 165 21.11 5.47 40.74
N LEU A 166 21.33 4.81 39.60
CA LEU A 166 22.31 5.23 38.60
C LEU A 166 21.95 6.59 37.99
N SER A 167 20.67 6.87 37.72
CA SER A 167 20.25 8.15 37.11
C SER A 167 20.46 9.35 38.02
N LYS A 168 20.47 9.14 39.34
CA LYS A 168 20.86 10.17 40.33
C LYS A 168 22.35 10.52 40.25
N VAL A 169 23.20 9.59 39.80
CA VAL A 169 24.65 9.81 39.65
C VAL A 169 24.99 10.33 38.25
N SER A 170 24.45 9.68 37.22
CA SER A 170 24.63 10.08 35.82
C SER A 170 23.46 9.60 34.97
N LEU A 171 22.75 10.56 34.38
CA LEU A 171 21.64 10.30 33.48
C LEU A 171 22.11 9.51 32.24
N VAL A 172 23.26 9.89 31.67
CA VAL A 172 23.83 9.23 30.49
C VAL A 172 24.17 7.78 30.82
N LEU A 173 24.78 7.51 31.96
CA LEU A 173 25.10 6.16 32.40
C LEU A 173 23.82 5.33 32.60
N ALA A 174 22.80 5.90 33.23
CA ALA A 174 21.52 5.21 33.42
C ALA A 174 20.83 4.86 32.09
N MET A 175 20.98 5.69 31.06
CA MET A 175 20.49 5.40 29.71
C MET A 175 21.33 4.34 28.99
N THR A 176 22.66 4.31 29.16
CA THR A 176 23.55 3.39 28.43
C THR A 176 23.66 2.00 29.06
N VAL A 177 23.59 1.89 30.38
CA VAL A 177 23.73 0.62 31.12
C VAL A 177 22.79 -0.50 30.63
N PRO A 178 21.49 -0.28 30.37
CA PRO A 178 20.61 -1.30 29.80
C PRO A 178 21.16 -1.91 28.51
N HIS A 179 21.67 -1.06 27.61
CA HIS A 179 22.18 -1.49 26.31
C HIS A 179 23.54 -2.20 26.45
N LEU A 180 24.43 -1.71 27.33
CA LEU A 180 25.71 -2.38 27.63
C LEU A 180 25.50 -3.75 28.26
N PHE A 181 24.52 -3.88 29.16
CA PHE A 181 24.16 -5.16 29.76
C PHE A 181 23.65 -6.16 28.72
N PHE A 182 22.79 -5.70 27.80
CA PHE A 182 22.33 -6.53 26.68
C PHE A 182 23.46 -6.94 25.75
N LEU A 183 24.36 -6.02 25.41
CA LEU A 183 25.54 -6.33 24.62
C LEU A 183 26.41 -7.40 25.31
N GLY A 184 26.59 -7.30 26.62
CA GLY A 184 27.28 -8.31 27.43
C GLY A 184 26.62 -9.69 27.33
N ILE A 185 25.28 -9.76 27.41
CA ILE A 185 24.53 -11.01 27.24
C ILE A 185 24.71 -11.56 25.82
N VAL A 186 24.64 -10.71 24.79
CA VAL A 186 24.82 -11.13 23.39
C VAL A 186 26.22 -11.72 23.19
N VAL A 187 27.27 -11.02 23.64
CA VAL A 187 28.65 -11.50 23.56
C VAL A 187 28.81 -12.82 24.34
N ALA A 188 28.29 -12.89 25.56
CA ALA A 188 28.34 -14.12 26.36
C ALA A 188 27.62 -15.29 25.68
N SER A 189 26.44 -15.07 25.10
CA SER A 189 25.69 -16.12 24.39
C SER A 189 26.40 -16.59 23.11
N LYS A 190 27.07 -15.68 22.38
CA LYS A 190 27.90 -16.03 21.22
C LYS A 190 29.11 -16.87 21.62
N ILE A 191 29.73 -16.58 22.75
CA ILE A 191 30.87 -17.35 23.27
C ILE A 191 30.41 -18.72 23.79
N LEU A 192 29.33 -18.76 24.56
CA LEU A 192 28.85 -19.98 25.22
C LEU A 192 28.17 -20.96 24.26
N MET A 193 27.41 -20.46 23.28
CA MET A 193 26.55 -21.29 22.42
C MET A 193 26.56 -20.84 20.94
N PRO A 194 27.73 -20.77 20.27
CA PRO A 194 27.82 -20.28 18.90
C PRO A 194 27.00 -21.12 17.90
N ARG A 195 27.02 -22.45 18.04
CA ARG A 195 26.28 -23.37 17.16
C ARG A 195 24.76 -23.23 17.29
N ALA A 196 24.27 -23.00 18.51
CA ALA A 196 22.84 -22.82 18.73
C ALA A 196 22.36 -21.50 18.09
N LEU A 197 23.17 -20.44 18.15
CA LEU A 197 22.88 -19.18 17.49
C LEU A 197 22.89 -19.31 15.97
N GLU A 198 23.90 -19.96 15.41
CA GLU A 198 23.98 -20.23 13.97
C GLU A 198 22.75 -21.03 13.50
N TRP A 199 22.37 -22.06 14.24
CA TRP A 199 21.15 -22.84 14.01
C TRP A 199 19.88 -21.98 14.04
N VAL A 200 19.69 -21.16 15.09
CA VAL A 200 18.53 -20.27 15.20
C VAL A 200 18.50 -19.27 14.03
N VAL A 201 19.64 -18.73 13.62
CA VAL A 201 19.71 -17.70 12.60
C VAL A 201 19.48 -18.26 11.20
N HIS A 202 20.08 -19.40 10.87
CA HIS A 202 20.10 -19.92 9.50
C HIS A 202 19.06 -21.02 9.24
N GLU A 203 18.81 -21.89 10.22
CA GLU A 203 17.90 -23.04 10.03
C GLU A 203 16.47 -22.74 10.46
N THR A 204 16.24 -21.70 11.27
CA THR A 204 14.90 -21.35 11.74
C THR A 204 14.36 -20.07 11.13
N TYR A 205 13.04 -19.98 11.02
CA TYR A 205 12.35 -18.76 10.60
C TYR A 205 12.30 -17.68 11.70
N THR A 206 13.08 -17.78 12.77
CA THR A 206 13.01 -16.88 13.94
C THR A 206 13.30 -15.44 13.54
N THR A 207 14.37 -15.19 12.77
CA THR A 207 14.74 -13.84 12.34
C THR A 207 13.66 -13.23 11.46
N THR A 208 13.10 -13.97 10.50
CA THR A 208 11.99 -13.50 9.64
C THR A 208 10.72 -13.27 10.46
N THR A 209 10.42 -14.17 11.40
CA THR A 209 9.24 -14.06 12.27
C THR A 209 9.31 -12.83 13.14
N MET A 210 10.47 -12.56 13.77
CA MET A 210 10.67 -11.39 14.63
C MET A 210 10.76 -10.09 13.83
N SER A 211 11.46 -10.09 12.70
CA SER A 211 11.74 -8.87 11.94
C SER A 211 10.60 -8.42 11.02
N LEU A 212 9.78 -9.36 10.53
CA LEU A 212 8.74 -9.07 9.55
C LEU A 212 7.37 -9.55 10.00
N CYS A 213 7.18 -10.85 10.27
CA CYS A 213 5.85 -11.40 10.50
C CYS A 213 5.16 -10.82 11.74
N TYR A 214 5.85 -10.80 12.88
CA TYR A 214 5.31 -10.29 14.14
C TYR A 214 4.95 -8.78 14.05
N PRO A 215 5.83 -7.90 13.56
CA PRO A 215 5.48 -6.50 13.30
C PRO A 215 4.34 -6.31 12.31
N PHE A 216 4.32 -7.09 11.23
CA PHE A 216 3.26 -7.05 10.22
C PHE A 216 1.90 -7.34 10.84
N PHE A 217 1.76 -8.47 11.54
CA PHE A 217 0.50 -8.83 12.19
C PHE A 217 0.12 -7.87 13.31
N SER A 218 1.10 -7.39 14.08
CA SER A 218 0.83 -6.42 15.15
C SER A 218 0.35 -5.07 14.60
N THR A 219 0.92 -4.62 13.49
CA THR A 219 0.50 -3.39 12.80
C THR A 219 -0.88 -3.55 12.19
N LEU A 220 -1.14 -4.68 11.51
CA LEU A 220 -2.45 -5.00 10.94
C LEU A 220 -3.55 -5.01 12.01
N LEU A 221 -3.32 -5.72 13.13
CA LEU A 221 -4.26 -5.78 14.25
C LEU A 221 -4.46 -4.42 14.92
N LEU A 222 -3.41 -3.60 15.02
CA LEU A 222 -3.51 -2.24 15.56
C LEU A 222 -4.39 -1.35 14.69
N ILE A 223 -4.18 -1.35 13.37
CA ILE A 223 -4.97 -0.54 12.43
C ILE A 223 -6.44 -0.97 12.49
N HIS A 224 -6.68 -2.29 12.45
CA HIS A 224 -8.01 -2.88 12.52
C HIS A 224 -8.74 -2.49 13.82
N GLY A 225 -8.05 -2.62 14.96
CA GLY A 225 -8.60 -2.23 16.27
C GLY A 225 -9.02 -0.76 16.32
N ARG A 226 -8.22 0.15 15.74
CA ARG A 226 -8.57 1.58 15.67
C ARG A 226 -9.80 1.84 14.81
N ARG A 227 -9.90 1.21 13.63
CA ARG A 227 -11.05 1.38 12.74
C ARG A 227 -12.36 0.86 13.31
N GLN A 228 -12.32 -0.21 14.11
CA GLN A 228 -13.51 -0.70 14.81
C GLN A 228 -14.01 0.29 15.86
N GLU A 229 -13.09 0.96 16.55
CA GLU A 229 -13.44 1.95 17.58
C GLU A 229 -14.07 3.20 16.97
N ASP A 230 -13.53 3.69 15.86
CA ASP A 230 -14.07 4.85 15.15
C ASP A 230 -15.48 4.63 14.60
N LYS A 231 -15.89 3.37 14.36
CA LYS A 231 -17.25 3.00 13.93
C LYS A 231 -18.26 2.86 15.07
N SER A 232 -17.79 2.73 16.32
CA SER A 232 -18.65 2.51 17.49
C SER A 232 -19.34 3.74 18.16
N PRO A 233 -19.04 5.02 17.86
CA PRO A 233 -19.55 6.13 18.67
C PRO A 233 -21.01 6.54 18.39
N ASP A 234 -21.57 6.26 17.21
CA ASP A 234 -22.85 6.88 16.81
C ASP A 234 -24.08 5.99 17.02
N GLU A 235 -23.92 4.68 17.11
CA GLU A 235 -25.05 3.75 17.24
C GLU A 235 -25.71 3.83 18.64
N ASN A 236 -24.93 4.12 19.69
CA ASN A 236 -25.45 4.27 21.05
C ASN A 236 -26.07 5.65 21.32
N THR A 237 -25.66 6.69 20.59
CA THR A 237 -26.21 8.05 20.77
C THR A 237 -27.58 8.18 20.12
N THR A 238 -27.82 7.44 19.03
CA THR A 238 -29.09 7.47 18.30
C THR A 238 -30.21 6.66 18.99
N LEU A 239 -29.86 5.63 19.77
CA LEU A 239 -30.85 4.87 20.56
C LEU A 239 -31.34 5.63 21.80
N LEU A 240 -30.52 6.48 22.42
CA LEU A 240 -30.94 7.30 23.56
C LEU A 240 -31.78 8.53 23.16
N ALA A 241 -31.70 8.97 21.91
CA ALA A 241 -32.51 10.08 21.41
C ALA A 241 -33.94 9.65 21.02
N LYS A 242 -34.18 8.35 20.77
CA LYS A 242 -35.50 7.84 20.34
C LYS A 242 -36.47 7.49 21.47
N ASP A 243 -35.99 7.38 22.70
CA ASP A 243 -36.84 7.09 23.88
C ASP A 243 -37.29 8.35 24.63
N GLY A 244 -36.95 9.55 24.12
CA GLY A 244 -37.25 10.84 24.77
C GLY A 244 -38.55 11.53 24.34
N GLU A 245 -39.29 11.00 23.36
CA GLU A 245 -40.38 11.76 22.71
C GLU A 245 -41.73 11.06 22.73
N ILE A 246 -42.13 10.40 23.83
CA ILE A 246 -43.56 10.16 24.11
C ILE A 246 -43.79 10.19 25.64
N SER A 247 -44.24 11.33 26.17
CA SER A 247 -45.35 11.42 27.14
C SER A 247 -45.44 12.83 27.73
N ALA A 248 -46.13 13.72 27.03
CA ALA A 248 -46.77 14.88 27.65
C ALA A 248 -48.05 14.38 28.34
N GLY A 249 -48.00 14.18 29.65
CA GLY A 249 -49.13 13.62 30.39
C GLY A 249 -49.07 13.81 31.90
N LYS A 250 -49.63 14.95 32.36
CA LYS A 250 -50.22 15.23 33.68
C LYS A 250 -49.32 15.24 34.93
N ALA A 251 -49.24 16.45 35.48
CA ALA A 251 -48.83 16.79 36.82
C ALA A 251 -49.54 15.97 37.91
N THR A 252 -48.76 15.45 38.85
CA THR A 252 -49.21 15.31 40.25
C THR A 252 -48.06 15.59 41.19
N LYS A 253 -48.23 16.64 42.02
CA LYS A 253 -47.38 16.95 43.17
C LYS A 253 -47.43 15.78 44.16
N SER A 254 -46.27 15.24 44.52
CA SER A 254 -46.06 14.76 45.88
C SER A 254 -44.58 14.84 46.23
N LYS A 255 -44.37 15.06 47.52
CA LYS A 255 -43.26 15.73 48.16
C LYS A 255 -42.63 14.69 49.07
N THR A 256 -41.43 14.21 48.74
CA THR A 256 -40.62 13.49 49.73
C THR A 256 -39.15 13.82 49.55
N VAL A 257 -38.65 14.49 50.58
CA VAL A 257 -37.27 14.85 50.87
C VAL A 257 -36.45 13.56 51.04
N ALA A 258 -35.56 13.31 50.09
CA ALA A 258 -34.44 12.36 50.22
C ALA A 258 -33.31 12.75 49.24
N GLU A 259 -32.87 14.00 49.33
CA GLU A 259 -31.48 14.41 49.12
C GLU A 259 -30.63 13.69 50.21
N LEU A 260 -29.42 13.16 50.04
CA LEU A 260 -28.30 13.58 49.21
C LEU A 260 -27.17 12.53 49.39
N LYS A 261 -27.05 11.48 48.55
CA LYS A 261 -25.85 10.60 48.57
C LYS A 261 -25.67 9.60 47.40
N VAL A 262 -26.05 9.93 46.16
CA VAL A 262 -25.79 9.04 45.00
C VAL A 262 -25.36 9.80 43.74
N SER A 263 -24.31 10.65 43.81
CA SER A 263 -23.76 11.26 42.59
C SER A 263 -22.22 11.28 42.45
N SER A 264 -21.48 10.64 43.35
CA SER A 264 -20.00 10.61 43.25
C SER A 264 -19.44 9.42 42.44
N THR A 265 -20.22 8.40 42.11
CA THR A 265 -19.74 7.20 41.41
C THR A 265 -19.63 7.33 39.89
N ASN A 266 -20.31 8.31 39.26
CA ASN A 266 -20.22 8.53 37.81
C ASN A 266 -19.06 9.45 37.37
N LYS A 267 -18.51 10.28 38.26
CA LYS A 267 -17.31 11.10 37.95
C LYS A 267 -16.02 10.27 37.81
N SER A 268 -15.92 9.14 38.53
CA SER A 268 -14.77 8.22 38.42
C SER A 268 -14.74 7.47 37.08
N ARG A 269 -15.90 7.20 36.47
CA ARG A 269 -15.98 6.48 35.19
C ARG A 269 -15.65 7.37 33.98
N MET A 270 -15.89 8.68 34.08
CA MET A 270 -15.59 9.64 33.02
C MET A 270 -14.08 9.99 32.95
N ASN A 271 -13.39 10.05 34.09
CA ASN A 271 -11.93 10.28 34.13
C ASN A 271 -11.07 9.07 33.72
N LYS A 272 -11.65 7.87 33.63
CA LYS A 272 -10.93 6.68 33.11
C LYS A 272 -10.88 6.64 31.58
N LYS A 273 -11.81 7.31 30.91
CA LYS A 273 -11.90 7.29 29.43
C LYS A 273 -10.84 8.17 28.76
N THR A 274 -10.30 9.17 29.46
CA THR A 274 -9.25 10.07 28.94
C THR A 274 -7.83 9.49 29.04
N SER A 275 -7.55 8.56 29.98
CA SER A 275 -6.20 7.94 30.05
C SER A 275 -5.95 6.86 29.00
N ASP A 276 -7.00 6.21 28.49
CA ASP A 276 -6.86 5.14 27.48
C ASP A 276 -6.48 5.67 26.10
N GLY A 277 -6.73 6.96 25.80
CA GLY A 277 -6.35 7.59 24.54
C GLY A 277 -4.83 7.72 24.34
N SER A 278 -4.09 8.07 25.41
CA SER A 278 -2.63 8.27 25.36
C SER A 278 -1.87 6.98 25.02
N GLY A 279 -2.26 5.85 25.62
CA GLY A 279 -1.56 4.58 25.37
C GLY A 279 -1.69 4.08 23.92
N ARG A 280 -2.74 4.49 23.21
CA ARG A 280 -2.98 4.10 21.82
C ARG A 280 -2.17 4.91 20.83
N THR A 281 -2.06 6.23 21.04
CA THR A 281 -1.19 7.08 20.20
C THR A 281 0.26 6.62 20.31
N ASP A 282 0.66 6.21 21.51
CA ASP A 282 2.01 5.69 21.77
C ASP A 282 2.28 4.41 20.99
N SER A 283 1.30 3.49 20.89
CA SER A 283 1.46 2.25 20.12
C SER A 283 1.63 2.47 18.61
N ALA A 284 0.87 3.38 17.99
CA ALA A 284 1.07 3.67 16.56
C ALA A 284 2.40 4.34 16.30
N SER A 285 2.81 5.28 17.16
CA SER A 285 4.11 5.92 17.05
C SER A 285 5.25 4.91 17.17
N PHE A 286 5.12 3.92 18.06
CA PHE A 286 6.07 2.82 18.21
C PHE A 286 6.20 2.00 16.91
N TRP A 287 5.10 1.50 16.36
CA TRP A 287 5.17 0.70 15.13
C TRP A 287 5.64 1.50 13.92
N LEU A 288 5.31 2.80 13.86
CA LEU A 288 5.79 3.66 12.78
C LEU A 288 7.31 3.86 12.88
N GLN A 289 7.83 4.12 14.08
CA GLN A 289 9.28 4.17 14.34
C GLN A 289 9.97 2.85 14.00
N TYR A 290 9.31 1.72 14.28
CA TYR A 290 9.80 0.38 13.95
C TYR A 290 9.99 0.24 12.45
N TRP A 291 8.97 0.58 11.67
CA TRP A 291 9.03 0.46 10.22
C TRP A 291 10.04 1.41 9.58
N ILE A 292 10.16 2.65 10.08
CA ILE A 292 11.21 3.59 9.67
C ILE A 292 12.61 2.99 9.93
N THR A 293 12.82 2.40 11.11
CA THR A 293 14.13 1.80 11.43
C THR A 293 14.40 0.58 10.56
N TYR A 294 13.40 -0.28 10.40
CA TYR A 294 13.46 -1.48 9.58
C TYR A 294 13.78 -1.17 8.12
N SER A 295 13.09 -0.20 7.53
CA SER A 295 13.27 0.19 6.12
C SER A 295 14.66 0.74 5.86
N ILE A 296 15.25 1.51 6.79
CA ILE A 296 16.60 2.06 6.63
C ILE A 296 17.64 0.96 6.72
N ILE A 297 17.46 -0.01 7.62
CA ILE A 297 18.34 -1.18 7.72
C ILE A 297 18.27 -1.99 6.42
N GLN A 298 17.07 -2.16 5.86
CA GLN A 298 16.89 -2.83 4.58
C GLN A 298 17.48 -2.03 3.42
N ALA A 299 17.29 -0.71 3.39
CA ALA A 299 17.89 0.18 2.40
C ALA A 299 19.42 0.10 2.45
N PHE A 300 20.01 0.20 3.64
CA PHE A 300 21.44 0.07 3.87
C PHE A 300 21.96 -1.30 3.40
N GLY A 301 21.29 -2.39 3.78
CA GLY A 301 21.62 -3.73 3.31
C GLY A 301 21.59 -3.85 1.78
N GLN A 302 20.55 -3.29 1.15
CA GLN A 302 20.45 -3.25 -0.30
C GLN A 302 21.55 -2.40 -0.94
N PHE A 303 21.86 -1.21 -0.42
CA PHE A 303 22.95 -0.38 -0.92
C PHE A 303 24.30 -1.08 -0.81
N CYS A 304 24.57 -1.75 0.31
CA CYS A 304 25.74 -2.59 0.48
C CYS A 304 25.83 -3.68 -0.59
N HIS A 305 24.72 -4.36 -0.90
CA HIS A 305 24.69 -5.37 -1.96
C HIS A 305 24.88 -4.79 -3.38
N MET A 306 24.46 -3.55 -3.61
CA MET A 306 24.57 -2.89 -4.93
C MET A 306 25.99 -2.42 -5.27
N VAL A 307 26.82 -2.07 -4.28
CA VAL A 307 28.21 -1.63 -4.52
C VAL A 307 29.02 -2.83 -5.04
N PRO A 308 29.51 -2.87 -6.28
CA PRO A 308 30.02 -4.11 -6.89
C PRO A 308 31.17 -4.77 -6.13
N VAL A 309 32.08 -3.98 -5.57
CA VAL A 309 33.23 -4.48 -4.79
C VAL A 309 32.75 -5.01 -3.43
N PHE A 310 31.97 -4.20 -2.71
CA PHE A 310 31.48 -4.54 -1.38
C PHE A 310 30.44 -5.67 -1.42
N GLY A 311 29.48 -5.60 -2.33
CA GLY A 311 28.44 -6.60 -2.54
C GLY A 311 29.01 -7.96 -2.91
N ARG A 312 30.02 -8.03 -3.80
CA ARG A 312 30.71 -9.31 -4.09
C ARG A 312 31.47 -9.84 -2.88
N PHE A 313 32.15 -8.97 -2.13
CA PHE A 313 32.89 -9.35 -0.94
C PHE A 313 31.96 -9.88 0.17
N VAL A 314 30.90 -9.13 0.50
CA VAL A 314 29.89 -9.50 1.50
C VAL A 314 29.08 -10.72 1.08
N ALA A 315 28.68 -10.81 -0.19
CA ALA A 315 27.87 -11.92 -0.66
C ALA A 315 28.67 -13.22 -0.82
N LYS A 316 29.97 -13.18 -1.13
CA LYS A 316 30.78 -14.41 -1.28
C LYS A 316 31.33 -14.94 0.03
N HIS A 317 31.52 -14.08 1.02
CA HIS A 317 32.24 -14.47 2.23
C HIS A 317 31.27 -14.96 3.31
N PRO A 318 31.28 -16.27 3.68
CA PRO A 318 30.28 -16.87 4.57
C PRO A 318 30.26 -16.22 5.96
N PHE A 319 31.42 -15.77 6.44
CA PHE A 319 31.53 -15.00 7.69
C PHE A 319 30.64 -13.75 7.71
N PHE A 320 30.60 -12.96 6.62
CA PHE A 320 29.80 -11.73 6.58
C PHE A 320 28.31 -12.02 6.45
N GLN A 321 27.93 -13.09 5.73
CA GLN A 321 26.54 -13.53 5.68
C GLN A 321 26.05 -13.98 7.07
N SER A 322 26.84 -14.79 7.76
CA SER A 322 26.54 -15.23 9.13
C SER A 322 26.48 -14.06 10.10
N LEU A 323 27.49 -13.18 10.10
CA LEU A 323 27.54 -12.01 10.96
C LEU A 323 26.39 -11.04 10.70
N SER A 324 26.00 -10.82 9.44
CA SER A 324 24.87 -9.97 9.08
C SER A 324 23.55 -10.55 9.60
N ALA A 325 23.35 -11.87 9.44
CA ALA A 325 22.14 -12.55 9.88
C ALA A 325 22.05 -12.59 11.42
N GLU A 326 23.16 -12.84 12.10
CA GLU A 326 23.27 -12.79 13.57
C GLU A 326 23.03 -11.38 14.10
N PHE A 327 23.68 -10.37 13.52
CA PHE A 327 23.49 -8.98 13.88
C PHE A 327 22.03 -8.57 13.72
N LYS A 328 21.39 -8.98 12.62
CA LYS A 328 19.97 -8.75 12.36
C LYS A 328 19.10 -9.38 13.47
N LEU A 329 19.35 -10.64 13.84
CA LEU A 329 18.62 -11.30 14.93
C LEU A 329 18.80 -10.53 16.25
N PHE A 330 20.03 -10.26 16.66
CA PHE A 330 20.32 -9.56 17.91
C PHE A 330 19.73 -8.16 17.94
N PHE A 331 19.73 -7.46 16.82
CA PHE A 331 19.11 -6.15 16.69
C PHE A 331 17.59 -6.19 16.96
N PHE A 332 16.87 -7.16 16.42
CA PHE A 332 15.43 -7.28 16.69
C PHE A 332 15.14 -7.79 18.09
N VAL A 333 15.94 -8.75 18.60
CA VAL A 333 15.85 -9.19 19.99
C VAL A 333 16.09 -8.02 20.94
N TRP A 334 17.05 -7.14 20.62
CA TRP A 334 17.33 -5.92 21.37
C TRP A 334 16.12 -4.99 21.43
N ILE A 335 15.52 -4.66 20.27
CA ILE A 335 14.33 -3.81 20.19
C ILE A 335 13.20 -4.37 21.06
N PHE A 336 12.81 -5.63 20.86
CA PHE A 336 11.65 -6.18 21.57
C PHE A 336 11.90 -6.41 23.06
N THR A 337 13.09 -6.89 23.42
CA THR A 337 13.43 -7.16 24.83
C THR A 337 13.50 -5.87 25.62
N MET A 338 14.14 -4.84 25.05
CA MET A 338 14.26 -3.55 25.71
C MET A 338 12.95 -2.79 25.76
N GLU A 339 12.11 -2.89 24.73
CA GLU A 339 10.77 -2.30 24.79
C GLU A 339 9.94 -2.97 25.89
N ALA A 340 10.01 -4.30 26.02
CA ALA A 340 9.34 -5.02 27.09
C ALA A 340 9.88 -4.66 28.49
N LEU A 341 11.17 -4.36 28.59
CA LEU A 341 11.84 -4.00 29.85
C LEU A 341 11.53 -2.55 30.26
N MET A 342 11.67 -1.60 29.32
CA MET A 342 11.67 -0.16 29.57
C MET A 342 10.36 0.55 29.19
N GLY A 343 9.65 0.06 28.16
CA GLY A 343 8.46 0.71 27.59
C GLY A 343 7.19 0.59 28.43
N GLY A 344 7.10 -0.42 29.32
CA GLY A 344 5.90 -0.61 30.13
C GLY A 344 5.82 0.34 31.33
N ASN A 345 5.00 1.40 31.24
CA ASN A 345 4.58 2.31 32.32
C ASN A 345 5.70 2.73 33.27
N THR A 346 6.83 3.16 32.73
CA THR A 346 7.80 3.88 33.55
C THR A 346 7.26 5.30 33.74
N GLU A 347 6.91 5.67 34.98
CA GLU A 347 6.66 7.08 35.38
C GLU A 347 7.85 7.98 35.01
N GLU A 348 9.00 7.37 34.77
CA GLU A 348 10.26 7.99 34.44
C GLU A 348 10.39 8.20 32.92
N ALA A 349 10.03 9.40 32.47
CA ALA A 349 10.10 9.82 31.07
C ALA A 349 11.48 9.58 30.41
N PHE A 350 12.57 9.63 31.18
CA PHE A 350 13.93 9.43 30.64
C PHE A 350 14.18 7.97 30.21
N LEU A 351 13.62 6.97 30.92
CA LEU A 351 13.72 5.56 30.51
C LEU A 351 12.93 5.29 29.24
N ALA A 352 11.77 5.93 29.13
CA ALA A 352 10.97 5.88 27.93
C ALA A 352 11.66 6.53 26.73
N GLN A 353 12.63 7.45 26.93
CA GLN A 353 13.46 8.02 25.86
C GLN A 353 14.67 7.14 25.51
N ALA A 354 15.12 6.29 26.43
CA ALA A 354 16.22 5.36 26.22
C ALA A 354 15.81 4.07 25.49
N THR A 355 14.56 3.93 25.03
CA THR A 355 14.18 2.74 24.26
C THR A 355 14.98 2.68 22.96
N PRO A 356 15.49 1.49 22.56
CA PRO A 356 16.33 1.34 21.38
C PRO A 356 15.75 2.00 20.14
N LEU A 357 14.44 1.88 19.99
CA LEU A 357 13.75 2.35 18.81
C LEU A 357 13.67 3.88 18.76
N LYS A 358 13.36 4.53 19.88
CA LYS A 358 13.39 6.00 19.96
C LYS A 358 14.79 6.55 19.82
N LEU A 359 15.78 5.88 20.42
CA LEU A 359 17.18 6.28 20.30
C LEU A 359 17.65 6.16 18.84
N THR A 360 17.36 5.05 18.19
CA THR A 360 17.72 4.80 16.79
C THR A 360 17.01 5.79 15.85
N THR A 361 15.69 5.94 15.97
CA THR A 361 14.93 6.90 15.15
C THR A 361 15.32 8.36 15.40
N ARG A 362 15.75 8.73 16.62
CA ARG A 362 16.27 10.07 16.89
C ARG A 362 17.50 10.41 16.05
N TYR A 363 18.38 9.44 15.78
CA TYR A 363 19.55 9.64 14.92
C TYR A 363 19.23 9.43 13.44
N LEU A 364 18.35 8.48 13.13
CA LEU A 364 18.00 8.15 11.74
C LEU A 364 17.08 9.19 11.10
N ASN A 365 16.11 9.75 11.83
CA ASN A 365 15.16 10.70 11.27
C ASN A 365 15.83 11.92 10.63
N PRO A 366 16.78 12.63 11.30
CA PRO A 366 17.49 13.74 10.67
C PRO A 366 18.19 13.35 9.37
N VAL A 367 18.82 12.16 9.32
CA VAL A 367 19.54 11.68 8.12
C VAL A 367 18.57 11.43 6.97
N ILE A 368 17.43 10.78 7.23
CA ILE A 368 16.40 10.53 6.20
C ILE A 368 15.81 11.85 5.71
N LEU A 369 15.48 12.75 6.64
CA LEU A 369 14.86 14.03 6.30
C LEU A 369 15.81 14.92 5.52
N ASP A 370 17.10 14.93 5.88
CA ASP A 370 18.13 15.64 5.13
C ASP A 370 18.30 15.05 3.73
N LEU A 371 18.37 13.71 3.61
CA LEU A 371 18.44 13.03 2.33
C LEU A 371 17.23 13.34 1.43
N ASP A 372 16.01 13.26 1.98
CA ASP A 372 14.78 13.60 1.26
C ASP A 372 14.73 15.09 0.89
N THR A 373 15.25 15.96 1.77
CA THR A 373 15.37 17.40 1.51
C THR A 373 16.34 17.67 0.36
N VAL A 374 17.54 17.08 0.38
CA VAL A 374 18.54 17.23 -0.68
C VAL A 374 17.98 16.75 -2.04
N VAL A 375 17.32 15.60 -2.05
CA VAL A 375 16.71 15.04 -3.27
C VAL A 375 15.53 15.90 -3.75
N SER A 376 14.65 16.33 -2.85
CA SER A 376 13.47 17.12 -3.20
C SER A 376 13.77 18.57 -3.56
N GLN A 377 14.90 19.12 -3.08
CA GLN A 377 15.36 20.47 -3.38
C GLN A 377 16.23 20.57 -4.64
N ALA A 378 16.72 19.45 -5.18
CA ALA A 378 17.47 19.45 -6.45
C ALA A 378 16.70 20.13 -7.59
N ILE A 379 15.37 20.08 -7.55
CA ILE A 379 14.50 20.95 -8.33
C ILE A 379 13.61 21.76 -7.39
N SER A 380 13.86 23.07 -7.33
CA SER A 380 13.02 24.00 -6.55
C SER A 380 11.54 23.85 -6.93
N ALA A 381 10.65 23.95 -5.94
CA ALA A 381 9.20 23.89 -6.14
C ALA A 381 8.70 24.85 -7.23
N ALA A 382 9.26 26.08 -7.26
CA ALA A 382 8.93 27.09 -8.27
C ALA A 382 9.31 26.65 -9.69
N LYS A 383 10.51 26.10 -9.88
CA LYS A 383 10.94 25.55 -11.18
C LYS A 383 10.06 24.35 -11.59
N TRP A 384 9.75 23.44 -10.67
CA TRP A 384 8.86 22.30 -10.94
C TRP A 384 7.46 22.77 -11.38
N LYS A 385 6.88 23.71 -10.63
CA LYS A 385 5.57 24.29 -10.92
C LYS A 385 5.54 24.96 -12.30
N LYS A 386 6.58 25.75 -12.61
CA LYS A 386 6.69 26.46 -13.89
C LYS A 386 6.93 25.50 -15.07
N LEU A 387 7.89 24.59 -14.96
CA LEU A 387 8.35 23.79 -16.10
C LEU A 387 7.46 22.59 -16.39
N VAL A 388 6.98 21.89 -15.35
CA VAL A 388 6.29 20.61 -15.48
C VAL A 388 4.80 20.78 -15.17
N PHE A 389 4.47 21.25 -13.96
CA PHE A 389 3.08 21.33 -13.51
C PHE A 389 2.23 22.23 -14.42
N SER A 390 2.66 23.45 -14.72
CA SER A 390 1.89 24.39 -15.54
C SER A 390 1.67 23.92 -16.98
N LYS A 391 2.59 23.09 -17.51
CA LYS A 391 2.48 22.53 -18.86
C LYS A 391 1.55 21.32 -18.85
N ALA A 392 1.71 20.42 -17.89
CA ALA A 392 0.83 19.27 -17.72
C ALA A 392 -0.62 19.71 -17.44
N GLN A 393 -0.81 20.73 -16.60
CA GLN A 393 -2.13 21.32 -16.33
C GLN A 393 -2.82 21.77 -17.62
N ARG A 394 -2.11 22.54 -18.48
CA ARG A 394 -2.67 22.96 -19.78
C ARG A 394 -3.07 21.78 -20.68
N VAL A 395 -2.25 20.74 -20.74
CA VAL A 395 -2.58 19.53 -21.52
C VAL A 395 -3.79 18.80 -20.94
N LEU A 396 -3.84 18.64 -19.61
CA LEU A 396 -4.96 17.97 -18.95
C LEU A 396 -6.26 18.79 -19.04
N ASP A 397 -6.18 20.12 -19.01
CA ASP A 397 -7.31 21.01 -19.24
C ASP A 397 -7.88 20.81 -20.66
N VAL A 398 -7.03 20.66 -21.67
CA VAL A 398 -7.46 20.30 -23.04
C VAL A 398 -8.12 18.92 -23.06
N PHE A 399 -7.59 17.93 -22.34
CA PHE A 399 -8.23 16.60 -22.26
C PHE A 399 -9.59 16.63 -21.56
N VAL A 400 -9.75 17.46 -20.54
CA VAL A 400 -11.05 17.70 -19.90
C VAL A 400 -12.01 18.40 -20.86
N MET A 401 -11.54 19.42 -21.59
CA MET A 401 -12.33 20.15 -22.59
C MET A 401 -12.83 19.23 -23.71
N VAL A 402 -12.00 18.29 -24.18
CA VAL A 402 -12.37 17.28 -25.20
C VAL A 402 -13.17 16.11 -24.57
N ARG A 403 -13.47 16.15 -23.27
CA ARG A 403 -14.16 15.09 -22.50
C ARG A 403 -13.44 13.73 -22.52
N LEU A 404 -12.13 13.71 -22.77
CA LEU A 404 -11.30 12.51 -22.64
C LEU A 404 -10.98 12.19 -21.17
N LEU A 405 -11.03 13.20 -20.31
CA LEU A 405 -10.74 13.08 -18.88
C LEU A 405 -11.82 13.82 -18.06
N SER A 406 -12.18 13.27 -16.90
CA SER A 406 -13.02 13.99 -15.95
C SER A 406 -12.20 15.01 -15.15
N GLU A 407 -12.84 16.09 -14.67
CA GLU A 407 -12.17 17.09 -13.82
C GLU A 407 -11.56 16.46 -12.56
N GLU A 408 -12.28 15.55 -11.91
CA GLU A 408 -11.76 14.81 -10.75
C GLU A 408 -10.46 14.06 -11.07
N ARG A 409 -10.37 13.42 -12.24
CA ARG A 409 -9.16 12.71 -12.67
C ARG A 409 -8.04 13.67 -13.02
N LYS A 410 -8.35 14.84 -13.60
CA LYS A 410 -7.36 15.90 -13.80
C LYS A 410 -6.75 16.32 -12.48
N ASP A 411 -7.57 16.69 -11.50
CA ASP A 411 -7.10 17.18 -10.21
C ASP A 411 -6.32 16.10 -9.46
N TRP A 412 -6.74 14.84 -9.59
CA TRP A 412 -5.99 13.69 -9.10
C TRP A 412 -4.61 13.55 -9.75
N LEU A 413 -4.52 13.65 -11.09
CA LEU A 413 -3.25 13.59 -11.82
C LEU A 413 -2.34 14.77 -11.48
N LEU A 414 -2.90 15.98 -11.34
CA LEU A 414 -2.14 17.16 -10.94
C LEU A 414 -1.58 17.02 -9.53
N HIS A 415 -2.37 16.52 -8.59
CA HIS A 415 -1.91 16.23 -7.25
C HIS A 415 -0.78 15.19 -7.24
N ILE A 416 -0.91 14.11 -8.03
CA ILE A 416 0.17 13.13 -8.21
C ILE A 416 1.42 13.80 -8.78
N LEU A 417 1.26 14.66 -9.78
CA LEU A 417 2.37 15.35 -10.41
C LEU A 417 3.08 16.31 -9.45
N GLU A 418 2.33 16.98 -8.57
CA GLU A 418 2.89 17.81 -7.51
C GLU A 418 3.70 16.99 -6.51
N GLU A 419 3.17 15.86 -6.02
CA GLU A 419 3.89 14.94 -5.14
C GLU A 419 5.08 14.26 -5.82
N SER A 420 5.02 14.07 -7.15
CA SER A 420 6.06 13.36 -7.91
C SER A 420 7.39 14.12 -8.02
N ARG A 421 7.45 15.38 -7.55
CA ARG A 421 8.71 16.15 -7.50
C ARG A 421 9.82 15.38 -6.79
N VAL A 422 9.50 14.72 -5.68
CA VAL A 422 10.46 13.92 -4.88
C VAL A 422 10.93 12.68 -5.64
N LEU A 423 10.11 12.20 -6.59
CA LEU A 423 10.38 11.01 -7.39
C LEU A 423 11.20 11.31 -8.65
N LEU A 424 11.49 12.58 -8.95
CA LEU A 424 12.18 12.93 -10.19
C LEU A 424 13.61 12.40 -10.25
N ILE A 425 14.43 12.61 -9.21
CA ILE A 425 15.81 12.08 -9.23
C ILE A 425 15.79 10.55 -9.32
N PRO A 426 15.00 9.83 -8.50
CA PRO A 426 14.87 8.38 -8.65
C PRO A 426 14.39 7.98 -10.06
N SER A 427 13.51 8.75 -10.70
CA SER A 427 13.05 8.47 -12.06
C SER A 427 14.15 8.65 -13.11
N ILE A 428 15.08 9.59 -12.93
CA ILE A 428 16.24 9.74 -13.83
C ILE A 428 17.11 8.47 -13.80
N THR A 429 17.20 7.80 -12.65
CA THR A 429 17.98 6.55 -12.55
C THR A 429 17.42 5.41 -13.39
N LEU A 430 16.16 5.48 -13.83
CA LEU A 430 15.57 4.53 -14.78
C LEU A 430 16.24 4.59 -16.16
N MET A 431 16.83 5.74 -16.51
CA MET A 431 17.56 5.92 -17.78
C MET A 431 19.03 5.56 -17.66
N MET A 432 19.49 5.23 -16.45
CA MET A 432 20.87 4.86 -16.15
C MET A 432 21.05 3.33 -16.18
N PRO A 433 22.30 2.83 -16.18
CA PRO A 433 22.57 1.39 -16.10
C PRO A 433 21.93 0.74 -14.87
N SER A 434 21.74 -0.58 -14.94
CA SER A 434 20.99 -1.39 -13.95
C SER A 434 21.33 -1.09 -12.48
N PHE A 435 22.59 -0.85 -12.13
CA PHE A 435 22.99 -0.52 -10.75
C PHE A 435 22.33 0.78 -10.25
N ALA A 436 22.28 1.82 -11.09
CA ALA A 436 21.71 3.11 -10.73
C ALA A 436 20.18 3.00 -10.68
N THR A 437 19.58 2.25 -11.61
CA THR A 437 18.13 1.97 -11.55
C THR A 437 17.73 1.28 -10.25
N GLN A 438 18.53 0.31 -9.79
CA GLN A 438 18.30 -0.36 -8.50
C GLN A 438 18.39 0.63 -7.32
N PHE A 439 19.31 1.60 -7.36
CA PHE A 439 19.36 2.67 -6.37
C PHE A 439 18.06 3.48 -6.33
N GLY A 440 17.53 3.88 -7.49
CA GLY A 440 16.24 4.59 -7.56
C GLY A 440 15.09 3.76 -7.01
N VAL A 441 15.06 2.45 -7.31
CA VAL A 441 14.07 1.52 -6.75
C VAL A 441 14.19 1.46 -5.23
N ALA A 442 15.38 1.24 -4.67
CA ALA A 442 15.58 1.19 -3.22
C ALA A 442 15.22 2.51 -2.53
N TYR A 443 15.54 3.65 -3.16
CA TYR A 443 15.18 4.97 -2.66
C TYR A 443 13.66 5.15 -2.54
N VAL A 444 12.92 4.86 -3.61
CA VAL A 444 11.44 4.96 -3.59
C VAL A 444 10.82 3.92 -2.66
N GLN A 445 11.38 2.71 -2.63
CA GLN A 445 10.88 1.61 -1.82
C GLN A 445 11.03 1.88 -0.32
N TYR A 446 12.16 2.43 0.12
CA TYR A 446 12.47 2.56 1.56
C TYR A 446 12.62 4.00 2.05
N ILE A 447 13.30 4.88 1.33
CA ILE A 447 13.65 6.22 1.84
C ILE A 447 12.43 7.14 1.80
N VAL A 448 11.76 7.26 0.66
CA VAL A 448 10.56 8.11 0.48
C VAL A 448 9.48 7.82 1.54
N PRO A 449 9.02 6.57 1.72
CA PRO A 449 7.99 6.28 2.72
C PRO A 449 8.49 6.48 4.16
N SER A 450 9.79 6.33 4.42
CA SER A 450 10.36 6.59 5.74
C SER A 450 10.40 8.08 6.06
N ALA A 451 10.75 8.92 5.08
CA ALA A 451 10.70 10.37 5.20
C ALA A 451 9.26 10.84 5.45
N LYS A 452 8.31 10.34 4.64
CA LYS A 452 6.88 10.62 4.82
C LYS A 452 6.36 10.13 6.18
N SER A 453 6.77 8.95 6.63
CA SER A 453 6.44 8.41 7.96
C SER A 453 7.02 9.27 9.09
N ALA A 454 8.24 9.79 8.94
CA ALA A 454 8.86 10.68 9.91
C ALA A 454 8.15 12.04 10.00
N HIS A 455 7.61 12.53 8.88
CA HIS A 455 6.79 13.75 8.83
C HIS A 455 5.35 13.57 9.32
N ALA A 456 4.87 12.34 9.46
CA ALA A 456 3.49 12.05 9.83
C ALA A 456 3.17 12.49 11.27
N ARG A 457 2.59 13.69 11.40
CA ARG A 457 2.10 14.24 12.68
C ARG A 457 0.58 14.08 12.75
N GLY A 458 0.11 13.40 13.80
CA GLY A 458 -1.32 13.18 14.05
C GLY A 458 -1.73 11.72 13.86
N ALA A 459 -2.85 11.35 14.50
CA ALA A 459 -3.31 9.96 14.53
C ALA A 459 -3.66 9.43 13.14
N ASN A 460 -4.31 10.25 12.30
CA ASN A 460 -4.77 9.86 10.96
C ASN A 460 -3.61 9.65 9.99
N SER A 461 -2.64 10.58 9.94
CA SER A 461 -1.45 10.43 9.10
C SER A 461 -0.61 9.24 9.53
N GLN A 462 -0.44 9.02 10.84
CA GLN A 462 0.29 7.85 11.35
C GLN A 462 -0.42 6.56 10.96
N LEU A 463 -1.74 6.50 11.08
CA LEU A 463 -2.54 5.33 10.68
C LEU A 463 -2.36 5.03 9.19
N MET A 464 -2.44 6.05 8.33
CA MET A 464 -2.25 5.92 6.89
C MET A 464 -0.86 5.36 6.55
N PHE A 465 0.21 5.85 7.17
CA PHE A 465 1.55 5.28 6.91
C PHE A 465 1.74 3.89 7.50
N LEU A 466 1.06 3.53 8.60
CA LEU A 466 1.02 2.13 9.04
C LEU A 466 0.34 1.23 8.01
N GLN A 467 -0.75 1.69 7.40
CA GLN A 467 -1.41 0.98 6.28
C GLN A 467 -0.46 0.81 5.10
N TYR A 468 0.31 1.85 4.76
CA TYR A 468 1.38 1.75 3.76
C TYR A 468 2.35 0.63 4.09
N TRP A 469 2.84 0.53 5.32
CA TRP A 469 3.82 -0.51 5.69
C TRP A 469 3.23 -1.93 5.63
N VAL A 470 1.95 -2.11 5.94
CA VAL A 470 1.25 -3.39 5.72
C VAL A 470 1.20 -3.73 4.23
N LEU A 471 0.78 -2.79 3.39
CA LEU A 471 0.73 -2.98 1.94
C LEU A 471 2.13 -3.22 1.35
N HIS A 472 3.15 -2.51 1.85
CA HIS A 472 4.54 -2.68 1.48
C HIS A 472 5.00 -4.11 1.74
N CYS A 473 4.69 -4.69 2.90
CA CYS A 473 5.08 -6.06 3.21
C CYS A 473 4.41 -7.08 2.29
N ILE A 474 3.12 -6.92 2.00
CA ILE A 474 2.37 -7.79 1.08
C ILE A 474 2.94 -7.67 -0.33
N PHE A 475 3.16 -6.43 -0.79
CA PHE A 475 3.68 -6.16 -2.12
C PHE A 475 5.12 -6.66 -2.28
N LEU A 476 5.97 -6.48 -1.25
CA LEU A 476 7.32 -7.02 -1.22
C LEU A 476 7.31 -8.56 -1.23
N GLY A 477 6.41 -9.20 -0.48
CA GLY A 477 6.24 -10.65 -0.50
C GLY A 477 5.82 -11.15 -1.88
N LEU A 478 4.87 -10.47 -2.53
CA LEU A 478 4.43 -10.77 -3.89
C LEU A 478 5.58 -10.60 -4.91
N LEU A 479 6.32 -9.51 -4.84
CA LEU A 479 7.47 -9.26 -5.72
C LEU A 479 8.58 -10.30 -5.50
N THR A 480 8.83 -10.71 -4.26
CA THR A 480 9.81 -11.76 -3.95
C THR A 480 9.38 -13.10 -4.53
N TRP A 481 8.10 -13.44 -4.40
CA TRP A 481 7.53 -14.65 -4.99
C TRP A 481 7.56 -14.63 -6.53
N LEU A 482 7.31 -13.46 -7.14
CA LEU A 482 7.38 -13.24 -8.58
C LEU A 482 8.79 -12.97 -9.10
N ALA A 483 9.81 -12.87 -8.24
CA ALA A 483 11.16 -12.48 -8.65
C ALA A 483 11.74 -13.39 -9.76
N PRO A 484 11.58 -14.74 -9.71
CA PRO A 484 12.04 -15.61 -10.79
C PRO A 484 11.34 -15.33 -12.13
N LEU A 485 10.08 -14.89 -12.12
CA LEU A 485 9.33 -14.54 -13.33
C LEU A 485 9.73 -13.14 -13.84
N LEU A 486 9.82 -12.17 -12.92
CA LEU A 486 10.19 -10.78 -13.22
C LEU A 486 11.60 -10.66 -13.81
N TRP A 487 12.52 -11.54 -13.43
CA TRP A 487 13.88 -11.56 -13.98
C TRP A 487 13.91 -11.73 -15.51
N TRP A 488 12.92 -12.41 -16.10
CA TRP A 488 12.85 -12.64 -17.55
C TRP A 488 12.23 -11.48 -18.32
N ILE A 489 11.48 -10.61 -17.65
CA ILE A 489 10.76 -9.52 -18.30
C ILE A 489 11.72 -8.33 -18.44
N PRO A 490 12.04 -7.88 -19.67
CA PRO A 490 12.84 -6.67 -19.84
C PRO A 490 12.08 -5.50 -19.21
N PHE A 491 12.80 -4.57 -18.59
CA PHE A 491 12.22 -3.44 -17.85
C PHE A 491 11.42 -3.82 -16.60
N SER A 492 11.58 -5.03 -16.06
CA SER A 492 10.94 -5.40 -14.78
C SER A 492 11.31 -4.46 -13.63
N THR A 493 12.54 -3.95 -13.62
CA THR A 493 12.97 -2.91 -12.66
C THR A 493 12.18 -1.61 -12.79
N HIS A 494 11.84 -1.20 -14.01
CA HIS A 494 11.01 -0.01 -14.26
C HIS A 494 9.58 -0.24 -13.80
N VAL A 495 9.02 -1.42 -14.07
CA VAL A 495 7.69 -1.78 -13.58
C VAL A 495 7.66 -1.80 -12.05
N MET A 496 8.67 -2.39 -11.40
CA MET A 496 8.80 -2.37 -9.94
C MET A 496 8.90 -0.93 -9.41
N PHE A 497 9.71 -0.08 -10.04
CA PHE A 497 9.83 1.33 -9.68
C PHE A 497 8.49 2.05 -9.73
N ILE A 498 7.77 1.92 -10.85
CA ILE A 498 6.45 2.57 -11.04
C ILE A 498 5.45 2.04 -10.01
N ALA A 499 5.48 0.74 -9.71
CA ALA A 499 4.61 0.15 -8.71
C ALA A 499 4.90 0.69 -7.29
N TRP A 500 6.17 0.84 -6.91
CA TRP A 500 6.55 1.46 -5.63
C TRP A 500 6.19 2.94 -5.56
N CYS A 501 6.35 3.68 -6.66
CA CYS A 501 5.90 5.07 -6.75
C CYS A 501 4.39 5.16 -6.52
N ASN A 502 3.62 4.31 -7.19
CA ASN A 502 2.16 4.27 -7.07
C ASN A 502 1.74 3.96 -5.63
N LEU A 503 2.37 2.96 -5.00
CA LEU A 503 2.08 2.58 -3.63
C LEU A 503 2.36 3.70 -2.61
N SER A 504 3.24 4.65 -2.93
CA SER A 504 3.65 5.74 -2.04
C SER A 504 2.65 6.91 -1.98
N PHE A 505 1.56 6.88 -2.77
CA PHE A 505 0.54 7.93 -2.77
C PHE A 505 -0.55 7.69 -1.72
N PRO A 506 -0.92 8.69 -0.90
CA PRO A 506 -1.98 8.59 0.11
C PRO A 506 -3.29 7.96 -0.39
N LYS A 507 -3.82 8.48 -1.51
CA LYS A 507 -5.07 7.98 -2.11
C LYS A 507 -4.98 6.52 -2.53
N THR A 508 -3.80 6.09 -2.98
CA THR A 508 -3.53 4.70 -3.36
C THR A 508 -3.49 3.80 -2.13
N ILE A 509 -2.84 4.25 -1.04
CA ILE A 509 -2.77 3.54 0.24
C ILE A 509 -4.18 3.30 0.79
N ASP A 510 -5.00 4.35 0.89
CA ASP A 510 -6.36 4.25 1.41
C ASP A 510 -7.21 3.27 0.60
N LYS A 511 -7.11 3.34 -0.75
CA LYS A 511 -7.86 2.46 -1.65
C LYS A 511 -7.43 1.00 -1.52
N TYR A 512 -6.14 0.71 -1.65
CA TYR A 512 -5.66 -0.68 -1.62
C TYR A 512 -5.77 -1.30 -0.22
N TYR A 513 -5.51 -0.53 0.84
CA TYR A 513 -5.70 -1.03 2.20
C TYR A 513 -7.18 -1.27 2.48
N GLY A 514 -8.09 -0.40 2.03
CA GLY A 514 -9.54 -0.62 2.17
C GLY A 514 -10.01 -1.92 1.50
N VAL A 515 -9.50 -2.23 0.30
CA VAL A 515 -9.76 -3.50 -0.38
C VAL A 515 -9.20 -4.67 0.42
N LEU A 516 -7.95 -4.60 0.85
CA LEU A 516 -7.30 -5.63 1.66
C LEU A 516 -8.06 -5.91 2.97
N GLU A 517 -8.41 -4.87 3.71
CA GLU A 517 -9.16 -4.97 4.96
C GLU A 517 -10.53 -5.62 4.74
N MET A 518 -11.25 -5.19 3.70
CA MET A 518 -12.54 -5.78 3.33
C MET A 518 -12.40 -7.28 3.03
N GLU A 519 -11.37 -7.69 2.28
CA GLU A 519 -11.13 -9.10 2.01
C GLU A 519 -10.78 -9.88 3.27
N LEU A 520 -9.90 -9.36 4.12
CA LEU A 520 -9.52 -10.00 5.38
C LEU A 520 -10.71 -10.18 6.34
N ILE A 521 -11.64 -9.22 6.38
CA ILE A 521 -12.88 -9.34 7.14
C ILE A 521 -13.79 -10.40 6.49
N THR A 522 -13.95 -10.36 5.17
CA THR A 522 -14.83 -11.28 4.42
C THR A 522 -14.36 -12.74 4.52
N PHE A 523 -13.04 -12.98 4.54
CA PHE A 523 -12.45 -14.30 4.78
C PHE A 523 -12.46 -14.72 6.26
N GLY A 524 -12.95 -13.88 7.18
CA GLY A 524 -12.99 -14.17 8.61
C GLY A 524 -11.63 -14.15 9.31
N ILE A 525 -10.60 -13.58 8.67
CA ILE A 525 -9.26 -13.42 9.27
C ILE A 525 -9.25 -12.27 10.26
N LEU A 526 -9.92 -11.16 9.92
CA LEU A 526 -10.17 -10.03 10.81
C LEU A 526 -11.63 -10.06 11.28
N SER A 527 -11.87 -9.61 12.51
CA SER A 527 -13.24 -9.51 13.04
C SER A 527 -14.00 -8.36 12.36
N GLY A 528 -15.25 -8.58 11.98
CA GLY A 528 -16.07 -7.51 11.41
C GLY A 528 -17.26 -8.09 10.66
N THR A 529 -18.25 -7.25 10.41
CA THR A 529 -19.38 -7.58 9.55
C THR A 529 -19.06 -7.13 8.12
N SER A 530 -18.73 -8.06 7.23
CA SER A 530 -18.68 -7.75 5.79
C SER A 530 -20.11 -7.71 5.26
N GLY A 531 -20.46 -6.64 4.56
CA GLY A 531 -21.69 -6.60 3.76
C GLY A 531 -21.58 -7.35 2.43
N ILE A 532 -20.43 -7.98 2.17
CA ILE A 532 -20.04 -8.59 0.89
C ILE A 532 -19.82 -10.09 1.11
N ALA A 533 -20.34 -10.91 0.20
CA ALA A 533 -20.13 -12.36 0.23
C ALA A 533 -18.71 -12.71 -0.26
N VAL A 534 -18.17 -13.85 0.19
CA VAL A 534 -16.81 -14.32 -0.18
C VAL A 534 -16.62 -14.40 -1.70
N ASN A 535 -17.65 -14.85 -2.43
CA ASN A 535 -17.61 -14.99 -3.89
C ASN A 535 -17.51 -13.65 -4.64
N ASP A 536 -17.93 -12.56 -3.99
CA ASP A 536 -17.92 -11.21 -4.57
C ASP A 536 -16.61 -10.47 -4.29
N THR A 537 -15.69 -11.07 -3.52
CA THR A 537 -14.36 -10.49 -3.27
C THR A 537 -13.49 -10.48 -4.54
N HIS A 538 -12.60 -9.50 -4.68
CA HIS A 538 -11.71 -9.40 -5.84
C HIS A 538 -10.76 -10.59 -5.93
N THR A 539 -10.26 -11.08 -4.80
CA THR A 539 -9.43 -12.29 -4.74
C THR A 539 -10.19 -13.52 -5.23
N ALA A 540 -11.44 -13.74 -4.79
CA ALA A 540 -12.24 -14.86 -5.29
C ALA A 540 -12.54 -14.71 -6.79
N GLN A 541 -12.87 -13.50 -7.26
CA GLN A 541 -13.07 -13.23 -8.69
C GLN A 541 -11.82 -13.48 -9.52
N LEU A 542 -10.64 -13.07 -9.04
CA LEU A 542 -9.35 -13.29 -9.70
C LEU A 542 -9.01 -14.78 -9.77
N ILE A 543 -9.15 -15.51 -8.65
CA ILE A 543 -8.93 -16.96 -8.61
C ILE A 543 -9.90 -17.66 -9.56
N ASN A 544 -11.18 -17.29 -9.56
CA ASN A 544 -12.17 -17.84 -10.47
C ASN A 544 -11.85 -17.53 -11.93
N ALA A 545 -11.38 -16.31 -12.24
CA ALA A 545 -10.96 -15.93 -13.58
C ALA A 545 -9.73 -16.73 -14.06
N ILE A 546 -8.75 -16.95 -13.19
CA ILE A 546 -7.58 -17.78 -13.47
C ILE A 546 -8.00 -19.23 -13.64
N SER A 547 -8.82 -19.77 -12.73
CA SER A 547 -9.33 -21.14 -12.78
C SER A 547 -10.13 -21.40 -14.06
N LYS A 548 -10.92 -20.43 -14.53
CA LYS A 548 -11.68 -20.52 -15.79
C LYS A 548 -10.78 -20.49 -17.04
N ARG A 549 -9.60 -19.87 -16.95
CA ARG A 549 -8.64 -19.80 -18.06
C ARG A 549 -7.67 -20.97 -18.11
N LEU A 550 -7.52 -21.71 -17.01
CA LEU A 550 -6.72 -22.93 -17.00
C LEU A 550 -7.47 -24.03 -17.76
N PRO A 551 -6.82 -24.77 -18.67
CA PRO A 551 -7.48 -25.83 -19.44
C PRO A 551 -8.07 -26.87 -18.48
N SER A 552 -9.38 -27.09 -18.60
CA SER A 552 -10.08 -28.11 -17.81
C SER A 552 -9.50 -29.48 -18.15
N ALA A 553 -9.08 -30.23 -17.14
CA ALA A 553 -8.56 -31.59 -17.34
C ALA A 553 -9.60 -32.56 -17.93
N GLN A 554 -10.89 -32.19 -17.93
CA GLN A 554 -11.99 -33.03 -18.42
C GLN A 554 -12.12 -33.09 -19.94
N ASP A 555 -11.54 -32.16 -20.71
CA ASP A 555 -11.60 -32.20 -22.18
C ASP A 555 -10.57 -33.15 -22.81
N GLY A 556 -9.80 -33.89 -21.99
CA GLY A 556 -8.74 -34.80 -22.45
C GLY A 556 -9.20 -36.22 -22.81
N ASP A 557 -10.38 -36.66 -22.35
CA ASP A 557 -10.83 -38.05 -22.54
C ASP A 557 -11.68 -38.26 -23.81
N SER A 558 -12.20 -37.21 -24.42
CA SER A 558 -12.96 -37.29 -25.68
C SER A 558 -12.05 -37.47 -26.92
N ILE A 559 -10.73 -37.31 -26.80
CA ILE A 559 -9.77 -37.49 -27.91
C ILE A 559 -9.35 -38.96 -28.09
N LYS A 560 -9.61 -39.85 -27.11
CA LYS A 560 -9.25 -41.28 -27.21
C LYS A 560 -10.33 -42.21 -27.77
N SER A 561 -11.52 -41.70 -28.10
CA SER A 561 -12.61 -42.53 -28.65
C SER A 561 -12.80 -42.44 -30.18
N ALA A 562 -11.95 -41.71 -30.91
CA ALA A 562 -12.12 -41.48 -32.35
C ALA A 562 -11.18 -42.33 -33.25
N THR A 563 -10.35 -43.22 -32.69
CA THR A 563 -9.35 -44.00 -33.47
C THR A 563 -9.50 -45.52 -33.34
N ALA A 564 -10.70 -46.01 -33.07
CA ALA A 564 -10.98 -47.45 -33.06
C ALA A 564 -12.29 -47.78 -33.79
N THR A 565 -12.39 -47.44 -35.08
CA THR A 565 -13.37 -48.06 -35.99
C THR A 565 -12.96 -47.79 -37.44
N ASP A 566 -11.92 -48.48 -37.91
CA ASP A 566 -11.74 -48.68 -39.34
C ASP A 566 -11.15 -50.07 -39.60
N GLY A 567 -12.01 -50.97 -40.11
CA GLY A 567 -11.68 -52.37 -40.32
C GLY A 567 -12.88 -53.23 -40.70
N LYS A 568 -13.12 -53.31 -42.02
CA LYS A 568 -13.95 -54.29 -42.77
C LYS A 568 -15.48 -54.13 -42.76
N GLN A 569 -16.01 -53.61 -43.86
CA GLN A 569 -16.85 -54.44 -44.74
C GLN A 569 -16.95 -53.85 -46.15
N ALA A 570 -16.71 -54.71 -47.14
CA ALA A 570 -16.75 -54.41 -48.56
C ALA A 570 -18.16 -54.68 -49.13
N SER A 571 -18.58 -53.76 -50.01
CA SER A 571 -19.31 -53.99 -51.26
C SER A 571 -20.64 -54.76 -51.24
N SER A 572 -21.75 -54.03 -51.42
CA SER A 572 -22.71 -54.33 -52.50
C SER A 572 -23.63 -53.14 -52.84
N VAL A 573 -23.42 -52.64 -54.05
CA VAL A 573 -24.31 -52.02 -55.03
C VAL A 573 -25.82 -52.07 -54.74
N SER A 574 -26.50 -50.91 -54.76
CA SER A 574 -27.52 -50.53 -55.78
C SER A 574 -28.31 -49.25 -55.41
N VAL A 575 -28.14 -48.21 -56.25
CA VAL A 575 -29.13 -47.41 -57.01
C VAL A 575 -30.38 -46.80 -56.31
N PRO A 576 -30.81 -45.58 -56.71
CA PRO A 576 -31.43 -44.57 -55.85
C PRO A 576 -32.97 -44.54 -55.95
N ASN A 577 -33.64 -43.91 -54.98
CA ASN A 577 -35.03 -43.50 -55.15
C ASN A 577 -35.39 -42.20 -54.42
N LEU A 578 -35.54 -41.15 -55.22
CA LEU A 578 -36.66 -40.21 -55.28
C LEU A 578 -37.72 -40.22 -54.14
N ARG A 579 -38.01 -38.98 -53.72
CA ARG A 579 -39.35 -38.36 -53.62
C ARG A 579 -40.09 -38.36 -52.27
N SER A 580 -40.67 -37.18 -52.01
CA SER A 580 -41.87 -36.91 -51.18
C SER A 580 -41.71 -37.07 -49.67
N GLU A 581 -42.35 -36.31 -48.80
CA GLU A 581 -43.23 -35.13 -48.88
C GLU A 581 -43.51 -34.73 -47.43
N LYS A 582 -43.87 -33.45 -47.23
CA LYS A 582 -44.86 -32.93 -46.27
C LYS A 582 -44.96 -33.50 -44.85
N SER A 583 -44.86 -32.59 -43.88
CA SER A 583 -46.00 -31.98 -43.14
C SER A 583 -45.43 -31.39 -41.83
N VAL A 584 -45.50 -30.09 -41.56
CA VAL A 584 -46.67 -29.25 -41.19
C VAL A 584 -47.39 -29.75 -39.93
N THR A 585 -47.12 -29.09 -38.80
CA THR A 585 -48.08 -28.47 -37.82
C THR A 585 -47.26 -28.13 -36.56
N SER A 586 -46.95 -26.88 -36.23
CA SER A 586 -47.78 -25.77 -35.74
C SER A 586 -48.19 -25.88 -34.26
N LEU A 587 -48.01 -24.74 -33.58
CA LEU A 587 -48.86 -24.11 -32.56
C LEU A 587 -48.59 -24.31 -31.06
N SER A 588 -48.18 -23.16 -30.50
CA SER A 588 -48.77 -22.43 -29.36
C SER A 588 -48.65 -22.96 -27.94
N SER A 589 -48.13 -22.09 -27.08
CA SER A 589 -48.82 -21.69 -25.86
C SER A 589 -48.23 -20.39 -25.34
N ALA A 590 -49.00 -19.30 -25.47
CA ALA A 590 -48.82 -18.04 -24.77
C ALA A 590 -49.47 -18.11 -23.37
N ARG A 591 -48.88 -17.42 -22.37
CA ARG A 591 -49.58 -16.79 -21.23
C ARG A 591 -48.55 -15.92 -20.47
N GLU A 592 -48.56 -14.59 -20.54
CA GLU A 592 -49.52 -13.57 -20.05
C GLU A 592 -49.48 -13.33 -18.52
N LYS A 593 -49.27 -12.04 -18.18
CA LYS A 593 -49.54 -11.29 -16.92
C LYS A 593 -48.51 -11.30 -15.77
N ASP A 594 -48.24 -10.21 -15.04
CA ASP A 594 -48.57 -8.78 -15.18
C ASP A 594 -47.70 -7.93 -14.22
N ALA A 595 -47.60 -6.65 -14.57
CA ALA A 595 -47.24 -5.44 -13.82
C ALA A 595 -47.28 -5.44 -12.26
N ASN A 596 -46.30 -4.77 -11.64
CA ASN A 596 -46.45 -3.46 -10.93
C ASN A 596 -45.26 -3.14 -9.99
N SER A 597 -44.67 -1.94 -10.13
CA SER A 597 -44.37 -1.02 -8.99
C SER A 597 -43.61 0.23 -9.48
N THR A 598 -44.41 1.20 -9.93
CA THR A 598 -44.44 2.60 -9.48
C THR A 598 -43.20 3.21 -8.81
N SER A 599 -42.60 4.15 -9.52
CA SER A 599 -41.79 5.27 -9.02
C SER A 599 -42.65 6.30 -8.28
N PRO A 600 -42.05 7.10 -7.37
CA PRO A 600 -42.33 8.54 -7.44
C PRO A 600 -41.06 9.40 -7.32
N GLY A 601 -40.84 10.24 -8.34
CA GLY A 601 -41.10 11.68 -8.25
C GLY A 601 -40.39 12.51 -7.17
N ALA A 602 -39.37 13.24 -7.62
CA ALA A 602 -39.11 14.68 -7.42
C ALA A 602 -39.41 15.36 -6.07
N GLY A 603 -38.36 15.96 -5.51
CA GLY A 603 -38.43 17.05 -4.53
C GLY A 603 -37.26 18.00 -4.70
N ASP A 604 -37.54 19.18 -5.25
CA ASP A 604 -36.67 20.36 -5.25
C ASP A 604 -36.40 20.83 -3.81
N ALA A 605 -35.14 21.21 -3.51
CA ALA A 605 -34.85 22.16 -2.44
C ALA A 605 -33.45 22.82 -2.60
N SER A 606 -33.52 24.08 -3.02
CA SER A 606 -32.64 25.23 -2.74
C SER A 606 -31.45 25.07 -1.77
N VAL A 607 -30.27 25.46 -2.29
CA VAL A 607 -29.40 26.55 -1.81
C VAL A 607 -29.65 27.08 -0.38
N ALA A 608 -28.68 26.89 0.52
CA ALA A 608 -28.32 27.86 1.56
C ALA A 608 -26.90 27.58 2.10
N SER A 609 -25.95 28.40 1.65
CA SER A 609 -24.65 28.64 2.26
C SER A 609 -24.80 29.52 3.51
N SER A 610 -24.13 29.19 4.62
CA SER A 610 -23.75 30.16 5.68
C SER A 610 -22.69 29.60 6.65
N PRO A 611 -21.95 30.47 7.35
CA PRO A 611 -20.53 30.28 7.64
C PRO A 611 -20.21 29.80 9.06
N LEU A 612 -18.93 29.47 9.24
CA LEU A 612 -18.19 29.27 10.50
C LEU A 612 -18.35 30.43 11.49
N PRO A 613 -18.13 30.15 12.77
CA PRO A 613 -17.11 30.85 13.56
C PRO A 613 -15.79 30.09 13.65
#